data_AF-K1QZL2-F1
#
_entry.id   AF-K1QZL2-F1
#
_cell.length_a   1.000
_cell.length_b   1.000
_cell.length_c   1.000
_cell.angle_alpha   90.00
_cell.angle_beta   90.00
_cell.angle_gamma   90.00
#
_symmetry.space_group_name_H-M   'P 1'
#
loop_
_entity.id
_entity.type
_entity.pdbx_description
1 polymer ?
#
loop_
_entity_poly.entity_id
_entity_poly.type
_entity_poly.pdbx_seq_one_letter_code
_entity_poly.pdbx_strand_id
1 'polypeptide(L)'
;MLEVVLQARYRGKKSLMIVALILVIFGMEVRAAANIESCKEIVQSLLIGQPSPGYTGGSWYTNKGAAVDTLCLPRDPEWGNYRDGTDGDKAYVLGAEYQTYDSLGNLRKLHNHDVPCAVCFRRNRSVVRMFPARKTCYKGWKLEYRGYLMAGYHDHRAGTMYTCIDEHPDTLHGGHTDKNGKLFYSVEALCGSLKCPPYVQGRELKSNPKEIIDIDIRIGRTKPKLTAAMKASFDPTGPETKNSSVVYTRWGKKTCPSNAELVLSGYTGGSWYDHKGAAVDLLCLPRDPEWGIYTDGDDDSRARVYGAEYETHASPGYIRTFYQHDVPCAVCLLRNKSVVKMFPARKSCYKGWKLEYNGYLMAGYHGQLASTMYTCIDEHPDTLHGGHANKNGYLFYSVEARCGSLKCPPYVEGRELVCAVCSME
;
A
#
# COMPACT_ATOMS: atom_id res chain seq x y z
N MET A 1 -4.18 6.81 -60.01
CA MET A 1 -3.63 5.49 -60.42
C MET A 1 -3.08 4.81 -59.18
N LEU A 2 -3.90 4.05 -58.47
CA LEU A 2 -3.51 2.85 -57.69
C LEU A 2 -4.80 2.16 -57.22
N GLU A 3 -5.21 1.12 -57.95
CA GLU A 3 -6.21 0.15 -57.49
C GLU A 3 -5.54 -0.80 -56.48
N VAL A 4 -6.19 -1.07 -55.35
CA VAL A 4 -5.83 -2.22 -54.49
C VAL A 4 -7.06 -3.10 -54.33
N VAL A 5 -7.04 -4.21 -55.07
CA VAL A 5 -8.01 -5.30 -54.98
C VAL A 5 -7.70 -6.13 -53.75
N LEU A 6 -8.58 -6.13 -52.75
CA LEU A 6 -8.56 -7.08 -51.63
C LEU A 6 -9.36 -8.33 -52.03
N GLN A 7 -8.67 -9.39 -52.48
CA GLN A 7 -9.23 -10.74 -52.48
C GLN A 7 -8.82 -11.47 -51.20
N ALA A 8 -9.79 -11.71 -50.31
CA ALA A 8 -9.67 -12.67 -49.23
C ALA A 8 -10.91 -13.58 -49.22
N ARG A 9 -10.78 -14.78 -49.77
CA ARG A 9 -11.73 -15.88 -49.53
C ARG A 9 -11.50 -16.41 -48.12
N TYR A 10 -12.36 -16.11 -47.15
CA TYR A 10 -12.65 -16.99 -46.01
C TYR A 10 -13.96 -16.58 -45.31
N ARG A 11 -14.77 -17.59 -44.97
CA ARG A 11 -16.12 -17.47 -44.42
C ARG A 11 -16.12 -17.04 -42.95
N GLY A 12 -16.80 -15.94 -42.65
CA GLY A 12 -17.50 -15.72 -41.37
C GLY A 12 -16.76 -14.90 -40.31
N LYS A 13 -17.19 -13.63 -40.12
CA LYS A 13 -17.61 -13.00 -38.85
C LYS A 13 -17.65 -11.47 -39.00
N LYS A 14 -18.79 -10.88 -38.64
CA LYS A 14 -19.09 -9.43 -38.70
C LYS A 14 -18.10 -8.52 -37.95
N SER A 15 -17.27 -9.07 -37.05
CA SER A 15 -16.24 -8.32 -36.31
C SER A 15 -15.12 -7.73 -37.18
N LEU A 16 -14.77 -8.37 -38.31
CA LEU A 16 -13.65 -7.88 -39.13
C LEU A 16 -14.02 -6.63 -39.95
N MET A 17 -15.32 -6.45 -40.29
CA MET A 17 -15.79 -5.25 -40.99
C MET A 17 -15.67 -4.00 -40.13
N ILE A 18 -15.88 -4.11 -38.82
CA ILE A 18 -15.75 -2.98 -37.89
C ILE A 18 -14.29 -2.56 -37.78
N VAL A 19 -13.37 -3.52 -37.68
CA VAL A 19 -11.93 -3.27 -37.64
C VAL A 19 -11.44 -2.63 -38.94
N ALA A 20 -11.89 -3.13 -40.08
CA ALA A 20 -11.56 -2.54 -41.38
C ALA A 20 -12.13 -1.11 -41.56
N LEU A 21 -13.36 -0.84 -41.09
CA LEU A 21 -13.93 0.51 -41.14
C LEU A 21 -13.15 1.49 -40.25
N ILE A 22 -12.75 1.08 -39.04
CA ILE A 22 -12.01 1.93 -38.10
C ILE A 22 -10.62 2.25 -38.66
N LEU A 23 -9.93 1.28 -39.25
CA LEU A 23 -8.61 1.49 -39.87
C LEU A 23 -8.68 2.45 -41.07
N VAL A 24 -9.77 2.42 -41.84
CA VAL A 24 -10.01 3.33 -42.97
C VAL A 24 -10.38 4.75 -42.50
N ILE A 25 -11.16 4.89 -41.43
CA ILE A 25 -11.57 6.21 -40.90
C ILE A 25 -10.38 6.96 -40.28
N PHE A 26 -9.42 6.25 -39.66
CA PHE A 26 -8.29 6.87 -38.96
C PHE A 26 -6.96 6.86 -39.71
N GLY A 27 -6.92 6.41 -40.98
CA GLY A 27 -5.74 6.53 -41.84
C GLY A 27 -4.49 5.80 -41.34
N MET A 28 -4.66 4.66 -40.66
CA MET A 28 -3.54 3.91 -40.07
C MET A 28 -2.97 2.86 -41.05
N GLU A 29 -1.70 3.00 -41.44
CA GLU A 29 -0.96 1.93 -42.14
C GLU A 29 -0.63 0.79 -41.16
N VAL A 30 -1.27 -0.37 -41.34
CA VAL A 30 -0.92 -1.59 -40.60
C VAL A 30 0.26 -2.27 -41.30
N ARG A 31 1.48 -2.05 -40.82
CA ARG A 31 2.61 -2.92 -41.15
C ARG A 31 2.35 -4.29 -40.50
N ALA A 32 2.27 -5.32 -41.33
CA ALA A 32 1.95 -6.68 -40.94
C ALA A 32 3.04 -7.29 -40.02
N ALA A 33 2.93 -7.08 -38.71
CA ALA A 33 3.64 -7.85 -37.68
C ALA A 33 3.05 -7.69 -36.26
N ALA A 34 1.83 -7.16 -36.09
CA ALA A 34 1.21 -7.04 -34.78
C ALA A 34 0.32 -8.27 -34.49
N ASN A 35 0.65 -9.01 -33.43
CA ASN A 35 -0.08 -10.19 -32.97
C ASN A 35 -1.55 -9.81 -32.64
N ILE A 36 -2.53 -10.64 -33.04
CA ILE A 36 -3.97 -10.34 -32.99
C ILE A 36 -4.48 -9.99 -31.57
N GLU A 37 -3.80 -10.46 -30.53
CA GLU A 37 -4.07 -10.10 -29.13
C GLU A 37 -3.75 -8.63 -28.81
N SER A 38 -2.70 -8.06 -29.40
CA SER A 38 -2.36 -6.64 -29.21
C SER A 38 -3.44 -5.71 -29.80
N CYS A 39 -4.07 -6.11 -30.91
CA CYS A 39 -5.20 -5.38 -31.47
C CYS A 39 -6.46 -5.44 -30.59
N LYS A 40 -6.66 -6.50 -29.79
CA LYS A 40 -7.80 -6.58 -28.87
C LYS A 40 -7.68 -5.54 -27.76
N GLU A 41 -6.50 -5.37 -27.17
CA GLU A 41 -6.28 -4.37 -26.13
C GLU A 41 -6.45 -2.94 -26.65
N ILE A 42 -5.93 -2.65 -27.86
CA ILE A 42 -6.10 -1.34 -28.52
C ILE A 42 -7.58 -1.05 -28.80
N VAL A 43 -8.33 -2.04 -29.30
CA VAL A 43 -9.76 -1.89 -29.56
C VAL A 43 -10.55 -1.77 -28.25
N GLN A 44 -10.14 -2.44 -27.19
CA GLN A 44 -10.79 -2.37 -25.87
C GLN A 44 -10.50 -1.05 -25.14
N SER A 45 -9.30 -0.49 -25.30
CA SER A 45 -8.98 0.86 -24.81
C SER A 45 -9.71 1.95 -25.59
N LEU A 46 -9.85 1.79 -26.93
CA LEU A 46 -10.63 2.69 -27.79
C LEU A 46 -12.14 2.64 -27.53
N LEU A 47 -12.68 1.48 -27.14
CA LEU A 47 -14.13 1.31 -26.90
C LEU A 47 -14.57 1.65 -25.46
N ILE A 48 -13.67 1.61 -24.47
CA ILE A 48 -14.03 1.75 -23.05
C ILE A 48 -13.34 2.94 -22.37
N GLY A 49 -12.35 3.58 -23.00
CA GLY A 49 -11.63 4.70 -22.39
C GLY A 49 -10.94 4.32 -21.07
N GLN A 50 -10.59 3.03 -20.89
CA GLN A 50 -9.78 2.62 -19.75
C GLN A 50 -8.33 3.06 -20.01
N PRO A 51 -7.71 3.83 -19.10
CA PRO A 51 -6.31 4.17 -19.22
C PRO A 51 -5.48 2.87 -19.19
N SER A 52 -4.51 2.77 -20.10
CA SER A 52 -3.56 1.65 -20.11
C SER A 52 -2.80 1.58 -18.77
N PRO A 53 -2.44 0.38 -18.29
CA PRO A 53 -1.72 0.23 -17.02
C PRO A 53 -0.37 0.95 -17.07
N GLY A 54 -0.05 1.69 -16.01
CA GLY A 54 1.23 2.38 -15.85
C GLY A 54 2.38 1.42 -15.50
N TYR A 55 3.57 1.99 -15.36
CA TYR A 55 4.78 1.26 -14.98
C TYR A 55 5.07 1.45 -13.50
N THR A 56 5.22 0.36 -12.75
CA THR A 56 5.66 0.46 -11.36
C THR A 56 7.14 0.80 -11.33
N GLY A 57 7.48 1.88 -10.62
CA GLY A 57 8.84 2.36 -10.46
C GLY A 57 9.28 2.41 -9.00
N GLY A 58 10.56 2.25 -8.75
CA GLY A 58 11.15 2.40 -7.43
C GLY A 58 12.67 2.38 -7.47
N SER A 59 13.29 2.36 -6.30
CA SER A 59 14.74 2.31 -6.17
C SER A 59 15.32 0.93 -6.46
N TRP A 60 16.59 0.90 -6.88
CA TRP A 60 17.37 -0.34 -6.97
C TRP A 60 17.53 -0.97 -5.58
N TYR A 61 17.25 -2.26 -5.46
CA TYR A 61 17.17 -2.96 -4.18
C TYR A 61 18.47 -2.94 -3.33
N THR A 62 19.66 -2.76 -3.92
CA THR A 62 20.94 -2.69 -3.18
C THR A 62 21.46 -1.27 -2.92
N ASN A 63 20.73 -0.23 -3.34
CA ASN A 63 21.18 1.14 -3.12
C ASN A 63 20.90 1.58 -1.69
N LYS A 64 21.95 1.99 -0.98
CA LYS A 64 21.82 2.61 0.35
C LYS A 64 21.29 4.03 0.21
N GLY A 65 20.43 4.46 1.14
CA GLY A 65 19.82 5.79 1.12
C GLY A 65 18.83 6.01 -0.01
N ALA A 66 18.37 4.93 -0.65
CA ALA A 66 17.43 5.00 -1.74
C ALA A 66 16.01 5.37 -1.28
N ALA A 67 15.21 5.94 -2.18
CA ALA A 67 13.81 6.24 -1.91
C ALA A 67 13.03 4.94 -1.66
N VAL A 68 12.20 4.94 -0.62
CA VAL A 68 11.41 3.78 -0.20
C VAL A 68 10.08 3.66 -0.95
N ASP A 69 9.58 4.79 -1.44
CA ASP A 69 8.27 4.91 -2.10
C ASP A 69 8.22 4.18 -3.44
N THR A 70 7.11 3.48 -3.65
CA THR A 70 6.76 2.89 -4.93
C THR A 70 5.96 3.89 -5.75
N LEU A 71 6.34 4.10 -7.00
CA LEU A 71 5.70 5.05 -7.92
C LEU A 71 4.88 4.29 -8.97
N CYS A 72 3.74 4.88 -9.36
CA CYS A 72 3.02 4.46 -10.56
C CYS A 72 3.26 5.50 -11.67
N LEU A 73 4.12 5.16 -12.63
CA LEU A 73 4.55 6.05 -13.69
C LEU A 73 3.60 5.96 -14.90
N PRO A 74 3.26 7.10 -15.54
CA PRO A 74 2.45 7.10 -16.75
C PRO A 74 3.21 6.48 -17.93
N ARG A 75 2.48 6.12 -19.00
CA ARG A 75 3.10 5.59 -20.23
C ARG A 75 3.69 6.68 -21.12
N ASP A 76 3.26 7.91 -20.91
CA ASP A 76 3.58 9.12 -21.65
C ASP A 76 4.28 10.13 -20.71
N PRO A 77 5.55 9.88 -20.32
CA PRO A 77 6.26 10.79 -19.43
C PRO A 77 6.56 12.12 -20.13
N GLU A 78 6.37 13.21 -19.38
CA GLU A 78 6.81 14.54 -19.77
C GLU A 78 8.18 14.85 -19.14
N TRP A 79 9.13 15.32 -19.93
CA TRP A 79 10.49 15.64 -19.49
C TRP A 79 10.69 17.15 -19.40
N GLY A 80 11.28 17.61 -18.29
CA GLY A 80 11.68 19.02 -18.11
C GLY A 80 13.01 19.34 -18.81
N ASN A 81 13.85 20.17 -18.18
CA ASN A 81 15.22 20.39 -18.67
C ASN A 81 16.09 19.16 -18.36
N TYR A 82 16.49 18.42 -19.38
CA TYR A 82 17.33 17.22 -19.22
C TYR A 82 18.56 17.25 -20.13
N ARG A 83 19.50 16.37 -19.82
CA ARG A 83 20.59 15.96 -20.71
C ARG A 83 20.53 14.44 -20.79
N ASP A 84 20.70 13.90 -21.98
CA ASP A 84 20.73 12.46 -22.17
C ASP A 84 21.92 11.82 -21.45
N GLY A 85 21.71 10.62 -20.93
CA GLY A 85 22.71 9.85 -20.19
C GLY A 85 22.55 9.92 -18.67
N THR A 86 23.41 9.16 -17.98
CA THR A 86 23.55 9.23 -16.52
C THR A 86 24.70 10.17 -16.19
N ASP A 87 24.50 11.09 -15.24
CA ASP A 87 25.48 12.11 -14.88
C ASP A 87 25.34 12.49 -13.41
N GLY A 88 26.48 12.62 -12.72
CA GLY A 88 26.61 13.08 -11.34
C GLY A 88 25.89 12.24 -10.27
N ASP A 89 25.79 12.82 -9.08
CA ASP A 89 25.13 12.24 -7.91
C ASP A 89 23.61 12.48 -7.97
N LYS A 90 22.89 11.66 -8.76
CA LYS A 90 21.43 11.71 -8.90
C LYS A 90 20.76 10.49 -8.27
N ALA A 91 19.53 10.67 -7.79
CA ALA A 91 18.65 9.55 -7.42
C ALA A 91 18.11 8.85 -8.68
N TYR A 92 17.89 7.54 -8.59
CA TYR A 92 17.43 6.71 -9.70
C TYR A 92 16.03 6.13 -9.44
N VAL A 93 15.26 6.00 -10.50
CA VAL A 93 14.00 5.24 -10.54
C VAL A 93 14.15 4.13 -11.58
N LEU A 94 13.89 2.90 -11.18
CA LEU A 94 13.93 1.70 -12.01
C LEU A 94 12.57 1.01 -11.99
N GLY A 95 12.35 0.10 -12.95
CA GLY A 95 11.16 -0.75 -12.95
C GLY A 95 11.06 -1.65 -11.72
N ALA A 96 9.89 -2.25 -11.51
CA ALA A 96 9.68 -3.17 -10.41
C ALA A 96 9.32 -4.58 -10.88
N GLU A 97 9.70 -5.58 -10.10
CA GLU A 97 9.54 -7.00 -10.42
C GLU A 97 8.98 -7.79 -9.25
N TYR A 98 8.16 -8.81 -9.56
CA TYR A 98 7.73 -9.79 -8.58
C TYR A 98 8.84 -10.82 -8.31
N GLN A 99 9.12 -11.03 -7.03
CA GLN A 99 10.06 -12.04 -6.53
C GLN A 99 9.29 -13.09 -5.72
N THR A 100 8.65 -14.00 -6.46
CA THR A 100 7.66 -14.95 -5.94
C THR A 100 8.03 -16.41 -6.21
N TYR A 101 9.32 -16.72 -6.42
CA TYR A 101 9.79 -18.07 -6.77
C TYR A 101 9.35 -19.14 -5.76
N ASP A 102 9.38 -18.80 -4.47
CA ASP A 102 8.98 -19.70 -3.38
C ASP A 102 7.49 -19.58 -3.03
N SER A 103 6.76 -18.64 -3.64
CA SER A 103 5.32 -18.48 -3.41
C SER A 103 4.52 -19.64 -3.99
N LEU A 104 3.34 -19.89 -3.43
CA LEU A 104 2.45 -20.97 -3.87
C LEU A 104 1.45 -20.51 -4.94
N GLY A 105 0.93 -21.46 -5.71
CA GLY A 105 -0.15 -21.23 -6.68
C GLY A 105 0.26 -20.35 -7.87
N ASN A 106 -0.63 -19.45 -8.30
CA ASN A 106 -0.39 -18.59 -9.47
C ASN A 106 0.68 -17.53 -9.24
N LEU A 107 0.96 -17.15 -7.98
CA LEU A 107 2.02 -16.18 -7.67
C LEU A 107 3.39 -16.67 -8.13
N ARG A 108 3.65 -17.97 -8.04
CA ARG A 108 4.94 -18.56 -8.46
C ARG A 108 5.29 -18.25 -9.91
N LYS A 109 4.27 -18.19 -10.77
CA LYS A 109 4.42 -17.95 -12.21
C LYS A 109 4.81 -16.51 -12.52
N LEU A 110 4.67 -15.60 -11.56
CA LEU A 110 4.96 -14.18 -11.72
C LEU A 110 6.42 -13.83 -11.45
N HIS A 111 7.25 -14.78 -11.01
CA HIS A 111 8.65 -14.49 -10.70
C HIS A 111 9.38 -13.86 -11.90
N ASN A 112 10.10 -12.77 -11.65
CA ASN A 112 10.77 -11.91 -12.63
C ASN A 112 9.85 -11.24 -13.65
N HIS A 113 8.55 -11.17 -13.36
CA HIS A 113 7.65 -10.36 -14.15
C HIS A 113 7.65 -8.90 -13.71
N ASP A 114 7.60 -8.00 -14.71
CA ASP A 114 7.40 -6.57 -14.51
C ASP A 114 6.01 -6.31 -13.88
N VAL A 115 5.99 -5.46 -12.85
CA VAL A 115 4.78 -5.11 -12.07
C VAL A 115 4.04 -3.93 -12.73
N PRO A 116 2.82 -4.11 -13.25
CA PRO A 116 1.98 -3.00 -13.72
C PRO A 116 1.34 -2.26 -12.53
N CYS A 117 0.87 -1.05 -12.77
CA CYS A 117 0.11 -0.28 -11.79
C CYS A 117 -1.07 0.46 -12.44
N ALA A 118 -2.05 0.84 -11.63
CA ALA A 118 -3.17 1.68 -12.08
C ALA A 118 -3.52 2.71 -11.00
N VAL A 119 -3.77 3.95 -11.42
CA VAL A 119 -4.28 5.00 -10.54
C VAL A 119 -5.80 5.06 -10.68
N CYS A 120 -6.50 4.63 -9.65
CA CYS A 120 -7.96 4.49 -9.67
C CYS A 120 -8.66 5.66 -9.00
N PHE A 121 -9.53 6.36 -9.75
CA PHE A 121 -10.40 7.39 -9.19
C PHE A 121 -11.79 6.84 -8.86
N ARG A 122 -12.22 7.00 -7.60
CA ARG A 122 -13.56 6.60 -7.15
C ARG A 122 -14.33 7.82 -6.66
N ARG A 123 -15.41 8.16 -7.37
CA ARG A 123 -16.39 9.16 -6.90
C ARG A 123 -17.08 8.68 -5.62
N ASN A 124 -17.44 9.61 -4.74
CA ASN A 124 -18.17 9.35 -3.50
C ASN A 124 -17.47 8.36 -2.55
N ARG A 125 -16.13 8.40 -2.53
CA ARG A 125 -15.30 7.81 -1.47
C ARG A 125 -14.58 8.95 -0.78
N SER A 126 -14.71 9.01 0.54
CA SER A 126 -14.00 10.00 1.37
C SER A 126 -12.59 9.54 1.73
N VAL A 127 -12.38 8.23 1.88
CA VAL A 127 -11.11 7.65 2.30
C VAL A 127 -10.96 6.23 1.74
N VAL A 128 -9.73 5.87 1.40
CA VAL A 128 -9.31 4.50 1.04
C VAL A 128 -8.19 4.11 1.99
N ARG A 129 -8.22 2.88 2.51
CA ARG A 129 -7.23 2.39 3.46
C ARG A 129 -7.01 0.90 3.31
N MET A 130 -5.73 0.49 3.33
CA MET A 130 -5.35 -0.91 3.46
C MET A 130 -5.59 -1.38 4.89
N PHE A 131 -6.27 -2.52 5.04
CA PHE A 131 -6.37 -3.26 6.31
C PHE A 131 -5.56 -4.57 6.17
N PRO A 132 -4.34 -4.63 6.72
CA PRO A 132 -3.49 -5.81 6.58
C PRO A 132 -4.13 -7.02 7.28
N ALA A 133 -3.82 -8.22 6.80
CA ALA A 133 -4.32 -9.48 7.35
C ALA A 133 -5.87 -9.62 7.39
N ARG A 134 -6.62 -8.95 6.50
CA ARG A 134 -8.07 -9.13 6.32
C ARG A 134 -8.49 -9.20 4.85
N LYS A 135 -9.51 -10.00 4.58
CA LYS A 135 -10.20 -10.25 3.29
C LYS A 135 -11.46 -9.43 3.13
N THR A 136 -12.02 -9.02 4.26
CA THR A 136 -13.30 -8.32 4.34
C THR A 136 -13.11 -6.97 4.99
N CYS A 137 -13.94 -6.03 4.57
CA CYS A 137 -13.96 -4.68 5.14
C CYS A 137 -14.69 -4.67 6.50
N TYR A 138 -14.35 -3.72 7.38
CA TYR A 138 -15.13 -3.45 8.59
C TYR A 138 -16.51 -2.90 8.23
N LYS A 139 -17.45 -2.93 9.19
CA LYS A 139 -18.78 -2.36 9.00
C LYS A 139 -18.67 -0.90 8.53
N GLY A 140 -19.44 -0.54 7.48
CA GLY A 140 -19.42 0.80 6.88
C GLY A 140 -18.32 1.04 5.85
N TRP A 141 -17.41 0.08 5.64
CA TRP A 141 -16.38 0.13 4.60
C TRP A 141 -16.77 -0.74 3.41
N LYS A 142 -16.35 -0.32 2.21
CA LYS A 142 -16.56 -1.07 0.97
C LYS A 142 -15.23 -1.58 0.44
N LEU A 143 -15.22 -2.85 0.03
CA LEU A 143 -14.04 -3.47 -0.57
C LEU A 143 -13.78 -2.83 -1.94
N GLU A 144 -12.60 -2.24 -2.07
CA GLU A 144 -12.12 -1.68 -3.34
C GLU A 144 -11.34 -2.74 -4.12
N TYR A 145 -10.36 -3.37 -3.48
CA TYR A 145 -9.71 -4.60 -3.93
C TYR A 145 -9.11 -5.33 -2.72
N ARG A 146 -8.54 -6.51 -2.98
CA ARG A 146 -7.86 -7.33 -1.97
C ARG A 146 -6.69 -8.04 -2.65
N GLY A 147 -5.60 -8.33 -1.94
CA GLY A 147 -4.65 -9.35 -2.39
C GLY A 147 -3.57 -9.71 -1.37
N TYR A 148 -2.31 -9.65 -1.81
CA TYR A 148 -1.15 -10.12 -1.06
C TYR A 148 -0.36 -8.94 -0.50
N LEU A 149 0.02 -9.04 0.78
CA LEU A 149 0.95 -8.09 1.36
C LEU A 149 2.36 -8.42 0.87
N MET A 150 3.00 -7.47 0.19
CA MET A 150 4.35 -7.63 -0.35
C MET A 150 5.24 -6.46 0.08
N ALA A 151 6.53 -6.72 0.22
CA ALA A 151 7.56 -5.74 0.52
C ALA A 151 8.91 -6.15 -0.08
N GLY A 152 9.98 -5.41 0.19
CA GLY A 152 11.33 -5.81 -0.22
C GLY A 152 11.88 -6.92 0.68
N TYR A 153 12.85 -7.68 0.17
CA TYR A 153 13.56 -8.68 0.97
C TYR A 153 14.37 -8.02 2.10
N HIS A 154 14.37 -8.65 3.27
CA HIS A 154 14.85 -8.04 4.50
C HIS A 154 16.35 -7.78 4.57
N ASP A 155 17.17 -8.43 3.74
CA ASP A 155 18.63 -8.21 3.66
C ASP A 155 19.05 -7.26 2.53
N HIS A 156 18.11 -6.79 1.72
CA HIS A 156 18.37 -5.76 0.72
C HIS A 156 18.82 -4.46 1.38
N ARG A 157 19.61 -3.63 0.71
CA ARG A 157 20.13 -2.40 1.32
C ARG A 157 19.18 -1.21 1.17
N ALA A 158 18.31 -1.26 0.18
CA ALA A 158 17.26 -0.27 0.00
C ALA A 158 16.11 -0.59 0.95
N GLY A 159 15.65 0.44 1.68
CA GLY A 159 14.41 0.35 2.44
C GLY A 159 13.21 0.14 1.50
N THR A 160 12.11 -0.33 2.07
CA THR A 160 10.89 -0.62 1.32
C THR A 160 9.65 -0.19 2.08
N MET A 161 8.48 -0.51 1.55
CA MET A 161 7.20 -0.32 2.22
C MET A 161 6.31 -1.54 2.03
N TYR A 162 5.36 -1.75 2.94
CA TYR A 162 4.32 -2.76 2.75
C TYR A 162 3.31 -2.30 1.72
N THR A 163 3.13 -3.10 0.67
CA THR A 163 2.20 -2.83 -0.44
C THR A 163 1.20 -3.98 -0.56
N CYS A 164 -0.08 -3.65 -0.73
CA CYS A 164 -1.09 -4.65 -1.05
C CYS A 164 -1.17 -4.81 -2.57
N ILE A 165 -0.61 -5.89 -3.11
CA ILE A 165 -0.72 -6.29 -4.51
C ILE A 165 -2.04 -7.02 -4.72
N ASP A 166 -2.69 -6.87 -5.87
CA ASP A 166 -4.00 -7.48 -6.16
C ASP A 166 -3.98 -9.02 -6.04
N GLU A 167 -5.13 -9.63 -5.74
CA GLU A 167 -5.25 -11.09 -5.64
C GLU A 167 -5.08 -11.81 -6.98
N HIS A 168 -5.33 -11.11 -8.09
CA HIS A 168 -5.05 -11.56 -9.46
C HIS A 168 -4.06 -10.58 -10.09
N PRO A 169 -2.76 -10.65 -9.74
CA PRO A 169 -1.79 -9.70 -10.25
C PRO A 169 -1.64 -9.83 -11.78
N ASP A 170 -1.72 -8.69 -12.47
CA ASP A 170 -1.38 -8.57 -13.88
C ASP A 170 0.14 -8.49 -14.06
N THR A 171 0.60 -8.70 -15.29
CA THR A 171 2.00 -8.57 -15.70
C THR A 171 2.10 -7.80 -17.00
N LEU A 172 3.22 -7.11 -17.24
CA LEU A 172 3.47 -6.46 -18.54
C LEU A 172 4.00 -7.47 -19.57
N HIS A 173 3.49 -7.39 -20.81
CA HIS A 173 3.94 -8.24 -21.91
C HIS A 173 5.45 -8.08 -22.17
N GLY A 174 6.16 -9.21 -22.27
CA GLY A 174 7.60 -9.25 -22.59
C GLY A 174 8.53 -8.94 -21.39
N GLY A 175 7.98 -8.62 -20.22
CA GLY A 175 8.72 -8.43 -18.98
C GLY A 175 8.87 -9.73 -18.22
N HIS A 176 9.74 -10.65 -18.67
CA HIS A 176 10.14 -11.86 -17.94
C HIS A 176 11.66 -11.94 -17.71
N THR A 177 12.33 -10.81 -17.91
CA THR A 177 13.79 -10.72 -17.81
C THR A 177 14.13 -10.20 -16.43
N ASP A 178 14.97 -10.91 -15.70
CA ASP A 178 15.49 -10.46 -14.40
C ASP A 178 16.40 -9.23 -14.59
N LYS A 179 15.87 -8.04 -14.34
CA LYS A 179 16.57 -6.75 -14.39
C LYS A 179 16.86 -6.18 -13.01
N ASN A 180 16.33 -6.79 -11.95
CA ASN A 180 16.60 -6.52 -10.54
C ASN A 180 16.39 -5.06 -10.08
N GLY A 181 15.25 -4.46 -10.43
CA GLY A 181 14.92 -3.08 -10.02
C GLY A 181 14.42 -2.96 -8.58
N LYS A 182 13.18 -2.46 -8.41
CA LYS A 182 12.43 -2.56 -7.15
C LYS A 182 11.82 -3.95 -7.05
N LEU A 183 12.04 -4.66 -5.94
CA LEU A 183 11.61 -6.05 -5.82
C LEU A 183 10.48 -6.23 -4.81
N PHE A 184 9.48 -7.04 -5.18
CA PHE A 184 8.33 -7.39 -4.34
C PHE A 184 8.36 -8.87 -3.94
N TYR A 185 8.53 -9.11 -2.66
CA TYR A 185 8.49 -10.40 -1.99
C TYR A 185 7.24 -10.50 -1.12
N SER A 186 6.68 -11.69 -1.00
CA SER A 186 5.58 -11.98 -0.07
C SER A 186 6.00 -11.71 1.38
N VAL A 187 5.06 -11.22 2.19
CA VAL A 187 5.28 -10.88 3.62
C VAL A 187 4.75 -11.96 4.54
N GLU A 188 5.61 -12.46 5.42
CA GLU A 188 5.30 -13.45 6.46
C GLU A 188 5.23 -12.82 7.85
N ALA A 189 4.36 -13.37 8.70
CA ALA A 189 4.24 -12.99 10.10
C ALA A 189 5.23 -13.79 10.97
N LEU A 190 6.12 -13.11 11.69
CA LEU A 190 7.14 -13.73 12.53
C LEU A 190 6.76 -13.60 14.02
N CYS A 191 6.49 -14.73 14.66
CA CYS A 191 6.22 -14.81 16.09
C CYS A 191 7.49 -14.52 16.90
N GLY A 192 7.26 -14.09 18.14
CA GLY A 192 8.27 -13.46 18.97
C GLY A 192 7.71 -12.14 19.40
N SER A 193 8.23 -11.04 18.85
CA SER A 193 7.69 -9.69 19.07
C SER A 193 6.23 -9.58 18.58
N LEU A 194 5.85 -10.28 17.51
CA LEU A 194 4.46 -10.36 17.10
C LEU A 194 3.67 -11.32 17.99
N LYS A 195 2.45 -10.92 18.40
CA LYS A 195 1.60 -11.70 19.30
C LYS A 195 1.03 -12.96 18.63
N CYS A 196 1.47 -14.13 19.09
CA CYS A 196 0.96 -15.42 18.64
C CYS A 196 0.39 -16.22 19.82
N PRO A 197 -0.86 -16.73 19.75
CA PRO A 197 -1.93 -16.38 18.80
C PRO A 197 -2.36 -14.90 18.92
N PRO A 198 -3.04 -14.32 17.89
CA PRO A 198 -3.68 -14.99 16.76
C PRO A 198 -2.82 -15.08 15.49
N TYR A 199 -1.66 -14.40 15.45
CA TYR A 199 -0.72 -14.61 14.34
C TYR A 199 -0.07 -16.00 14.44
N VAL A 200 0.51 -16.46 13.34
CA VAL A 200 1.19 -17.77 13.26
C VAL A 200 2.51 -17.58 12.54
N GLN A 201 3.54 -18.22 13.08
CA GLN A 201 4.91 -18.17 12.60
C GLN A 201 4.96 -18.57 11.12
N GLY A 202 5.57 -17.72 10.29
CA GLY A 202 5.86 -18.03 8.90
C GLY A 202 4.67 -17.89 7.94
N ARG A 203 3.49 -17.52 8.43
CA ARG A 203 2.32 -17.45 7.55
C ARG A 203 2.31 -16.16 6.73
N GLU A 204 2.10 -16.32 5.42
CA GLU A 204 1.88 -15.20 4.49
C GLU A 204 0.59 -14.43 4.80
N LEU A 205 0.71 -13.10 4.87
CA LEU A 205 -0.43 -12.21 5.09
C LEU A 205 -1.17 -11.94 3.77
N LYS A 206 -2.38 -12.50 3.63
CA LYS A 206 -3.25 -12.32 2.46
C LYS A 206 -4.66 -11.89 2.85
N SER A 207 -5.34 -11.29 1.89
CA SER A 207 -6.77 -11.43 1.68
C SER A 207 -7.14 -12.58 0.69
N ASN A 208 -7.28 -13.82 1.15
CA ASN A 208 -7.81 -14.96 0.37
C ASN A 208 -9.28 -14.82 -0.13
N PRO A 209 -9.60 -15.26 -1.35
CA PRO A 209 -10.90 -15.84 -1.68
C PRO A 209 -11.04 -17.22 -1.02
N LYS A 210 -12.25 -17.58 -0.59
CA LYS A 210 -12.58 -18.98 -0.31
C LYS A 210 -12.57 -19.76 -1.63
N GLU A 211 -12.14 -21.01 -1.58
CA GLU A 211 -12.46 -22.02 -2.59
C GLU A 211 -13.96 -21.98 -2.89
N ILE A 212 -14.31 -21.68 -4.15
CA ILE A 212 -15.66 -21.93 -4.64
C ILE A 212 -15.71 -23.43 -4.92
N ILE A 213 -16.38 -24.16 -4.03
CA ILE A 213 -16.98 -25.44 -4.37
C ILE A 213 -18.04 -25.11 -5.42
N ASP A 214 -17.88 -25.64 -6.64
CA ASP A 214 -18.86 -25.54 -7.72
C ASP A 214 -20.20 -26.12 -7.22
N ILE A 215 -21.12 -25.25 -6.82
CA ILE A 215 -22.53 -25.60 -6.74
C ILE A 215 -23.12 -25.17 -8.09
N ASP A 216 -23.32 -26.16 -8.95
CA ASP A 216 -24.03 -26.03 -10.23
C ASP A 216 -25.49 -25.62 -9.96
N ILE A 217 -25.74 -24.32 -9.80
CA ILE A 217 -27.10 -23.79 -9.78
C ILE A 217 -27.50 -23.54 -11.23
N ARG A 218 -28.25 -24.49 -11.80
CA ARG A 218 -29.03 -24.28 -13.02
C ARG A 218 -30.08 -23.20 -12.79
N ILE A 219 -29.75 -21.93 -13.04
CA ILE A 219 -30.74 -20.84 -13.07
C ILE A 219 -31.32 -20.76 -14.48
N GLY A 220 -32.60 -21.13 -14.60
CA GLY A 220 -33.40 -20.96 -15.81
C GLY A 220 -33.46 -19.50 -16.26
N ARG A 221 -33.27 -19.27 -17.55
CA ARG A 221 -33.39 -17.95 -18.18
C ARG A 221 -34.85 -17.49 -18.19
N THR A 222 -35.19 -16.50 -17.37
CA THR A 222 -36.33 -15.62 -17.63
C THR A 222 -35.85 -14.17 -17.71
N LYS A 223 -36.06 -13.55 -18.87
CA LYS A 223 -35.71 -12.14 -19.15
C LYS A 223 -36.69 -11.21 -18.41
N PRO A 224 -36.23 -10.21 -17.64
CA PRO A 224 -37.13 -9.18 -17.15
C PRO A 224 -37.52 -8.23 -18.28
N LYS A 225 -38.82 -7.92 -18.39
CA LYS A 225 -39.33 -6.81 -19.20
C LYS A 225 -38.98 -5.49 -18.51
N LEU A 226 -38.27 -4.61 -19.22
CA LEU A 226 -38.03 -3.23 -18.81
C LEU A 226 -39.37 -2.46 -18.87
N THR A 227 -39.88 -1.97 -17.74
CA THR A 227 -41.01 -1.03 -17.71
C THR A 227 -40.49 0.38 -17.43
N ALA A 228 -41.14 1.36 -18.07
CA ALA A 228 -40.74 2.76 -18.17
C ALA A 228 -40.96 3.57 -16.87
N ALA A 229 -40.34 3.16 -15.77
CA ALA A 229 -40.45 3.84 -14.47
C ALA A 229 -39.10 4.10 -13.76
N MET A 230 -37.98 4.16 -14.50
CA MET A 230 -36.67 4.58 -13.96
C MET A 230 -36.10 5.81 -14.68
N LYS A 231 -36.98 6.75 -15.06
CA LYS A 231 -36.60 8.10 -15.47
C LYS A 231 -37.33 9.11 -14.58
N ALA A 232 -36.75 9.40 -13.42
CA ALA A 232 -36.99 10.64 -12.69
C ALA A 232 -35.90 10.85 -11.63
N SER A 233 -35.49 12.13 -11.48
CA SER A 233 -34.59 12.71 -10.47
C SER A 233 -33.08 12.51 -10.64
N PHE A 234 -32.51 13.18 -11.65
CA PHE A 234 -31.17 13.76 -11.55
C PHE A 234 -31.38 15.28 -11.50
N ASP A 235 -31.37 15.83 -10.29
CA ASP A 235 -31.34 17.28 -10.05
C ASP A 235 -29.93 17.61 -9.53
N PRO A 236 -29.12 18.40 -10.27
CA PRO A 236 -27.75 18.70 -9.87
C PRO A 236 -27.62 19.94 -8.96
N THR A 237 -28.69 20.42 -8.32
CA THR A 237 -28.66 21.71 -7.57
C THR A 237 -29.00 21.65 -6.08
N GLY A 238 -28.98 20.46 -5.45
CA GLY A 238 -29.01 20.35 -3.99
C GLY A 238 -27.64 20.63 -3.36
N PRO A 239 -27.55 21.30 -2.19
CA PRO A 239 -26.29 21.38 -1.46
C PRO A 239 -25.92 19.98 -0.97
N GLU A 240 -25.03 19.29 -1.70
CA GLU A 240 -24.35 18.12 -1.17
C GLU A 240 -23.58 18.57 0.08
N THR A 241 -24.15 18.32 1.25
CA THR A 241 -23.39 18.31 2.49
C THR A 241 -22.40 17.15 2.37
N LYS A 242 -21.22 17.44 1.80
CA LYS A 242 -20.12 16.48 1.72
C LYS A 242 -19.68 16.18 3.15
N ASN A 243 -20.25 15.12 3.73
CA ASN A 243 -19.77 14.52 4.98
C ASN A 243 -18.42 13.84 4.69
N SER A 244 -17.39 14.65 4.49
CA SER A 244 -16.02 14.17 4.33
C SER A 244 -15.62 13.42 5.60
N SER A 245 -14.89 12.31 5.43
CA SER A 245 -14.41 11.53 6.55
C SER A 245 -12.93 11.24 6.35
N VAL A 246 -12.15 11.30 7.41
CA VAL A 246 -10.73 10.95 7.41
C VAL A 246 -10.45 9.85 8.40
N VAL A 247 -9.37 9.13 8.16
CA VAL A 247 -8.96 8.00 8.99
C VAL A 247 -7.51 8.16 9.37
N TYR A 248 -7.19 7.90 10.63
CA TYR A 248 -5.82 7.93 11.13
C TYR A 248 -5.57 6.74 12.07
N THR A 249 -4.29 6.43 12.29
CA THR A 249 -3.90 5.48 13.34
C THR A 249 -3.48 6.26 14.57
N ARG A 250 -4.02 5.89 15.72
CA ARG A 250 -3.52 6.31 17.03
C ARG A 250 -2.57 5.23 17.53
N TRP A 251 -1.28 5.54 17.50
CA TRP A 251 -0.23 4.61 17.89
C TRP A 251 0.00 4.65 19.40
N GLY A 252 0.25 3.49 19.98
CA GLY A 252 0.39 3.33 21.43
C GLY A 252 -0.94 3.33 22.19
N LYS A 253 -2.10 3.26 21.51
CA LYS A 253 -3.42 3.18 22.19
C LYS A 253 -4.28 2.07 21.61
N LYS A 254 -5.14 1.49 22.44
CA LYS A 254 -6.14 0.50 22.02
C LYS A 254 -7.49 1.12 21.63
N THR A 255 -7.68 2.41 21.89
CA THR A 255 -8.96 3.13 21.74
C THR A 255 -8.81 4.46 21.00
N CYS A 256 -9.89 4.90 20.37
CA CYS A 256 -9.98 6.22 19.75
C CYS A 256 -10.44 7.30 20.75
N PRO A 257 -10.15 8.58 20.48
CA PRO A 257 -10.78 9.69 21.19
C PRO A 257 -12.31 9.64 21.07
N SER A 258 -13.04 10.24 22.01
CA SER A 258 -14.50 10.16 22.09
C SER A 258 -15.24 10.73 20.87
N ASN A 259 -14.60 11.61 20.10
CA ASN A 259 -15.13 12.19 18.86
C ASN A 259 -14.80 11.37 17.59
N ALA A 260 -14.21 10.17 17.75
CA ALA A 260 -13.83 9.31 16.63
C ALA A 260 -14.38 7.89 16.81
N GLU A 261 -14.82 7.27 15.71
CA GLU A 261 -15.29 5.89 15.68
C GLU A 261 -14.08 4.94 15.65
N LEU A 262 -14.03 3.96 16.56
CA LEU A 262 -13.03 2.89 16.51
C LEU A 262 -13.36 1.91 15.36
N VAL A 263 -12.45 1.81 14.40
CA VAL A 263 -12.55 0.86 13.27
C VAL A 263 -11.83 -0.45 13.60
N LEU A 264 -10.63 -0.35 14.16
CA LEU A 264 -9.79 -1.49 14.51
C LEU A 264 -9.00 -1.18 15.79
N SER A 265 -8.94 -2.14 16.72
CA SER A 265 -7.96 -2.17 17.81
C SER A 265 -7.03 -3.35 17.58
N GLY A 266 -5.72 -3.09 17.48
CA GLY A 266 -4.76 -4.03 16.91
C GLY A 266 -3.41 -4.08 17.62
N TYR A 267 -2.49 -4.75 16.95
CA TYR A 267 -1.08 -4.87 17.30
C TYR A 267 -0.26 -4.03 16.32
N THR A 268 0.70 -3.25 16.83
CA THR A 268 1.63 -2.54 15.95
C THR A 268 2.63 -3.55 15.39
N GLY A 269 2.72 -3.62 14.06
CA GLY A 269 3.67 -4.45 13.35
C GLY A 269 4.61 -3.63 12.47
N GLY A 270 5.84 -4.11 12.31
CA GLY A 270 6.88 -3.48 11.51
C GLY A 270 8.04 -4.43 11.24
N SER A 271 9.13 -3.92 10.69
CA SER A 271 10.33 -4.73 10.40
C SER A 271 11.19 -4.96 11.65
N TRP A 272 11.99 -6.03 11.64
CA TRP A 272 13.04 -6.26 12.65
C TRP A 272 14.09 -5.16 12.60
N TYR A 273 14.55 -4.71 13.76
CA TYR A 273 15.46 -3.56 13.89
C TYR A 273 16.78 -3.69 13.13
N ASP A 274 17.26 -4.90 12.86
CA ASP A 274 18.57 -5.12 12.21
C ASP A 274 18.45 -5.54 10.72
N HIS A 275 17.23 -5.58 10.18
CA HIS A 275 17.01 -5.88 8.77
C HIS A 275 17.31 -4.65 7.89
N LYS A 276 18.35 -4.73 7.05
CA LYS A 276 18.77 -3.64 6.15
C LYS A 276 17.67 -3.25 5.15
N GLY A 277 16.89 -4.24 4.73
CA GLY A 277 15.82 -4.12 3.73
C GLY A 277 14.46 -3.94 4.36
N ALA A 278 14.43 -3.48 5.61
CA ALA A 278 13.23 -3.21 6.37
C ALA A 278 12.22 -2.36 5.58
N ALA A 279 10.96 -2.79 5.63
CA ALA A 279 9.84 -1.90 5.37
C ALA A 279 9.80 -0.83 6.47
N VAL A 280 9.80 0.44 6.07
CA VAL A 280 9.87 1.58 6.99
C VAL A 280 8.54 1.92 7.64
N ASP A 281 7.43 1.54 7.00
CA ASP A 281 6.08 1.84 7.42
C ASP A 281 5.57 0.84 8.46
N LEU A 282 4.63 1.32 9.28
CA LEU A 282 4.02 0.56 10.35
C LEU A 282 2.64 0.06 9.94
N LEU A 283 2.34 -1.16 10.35
CA LEU A 283 1.04 -1.78 10.17
C LEU A 283 0.28 -1.82 11.49
N CYS A 284 -0.99 -1.44 11.47
CA CYS A 284 -1.89 -1.74 12.57
C CYS A 284 -2.61 -3.05 12.26
N LEU A 285 -2.08 -4.15 12.78
CA LEU A 285 -2.51 -5.49 12.46
C LEU A 285 -3.72 -5.92 13.33
N PRO A 286 -4.72 -6.61 12.76
CA PRO A 286 -5.97 -6.99 13.44
C PRO A 286 -5.81 -8.12 14.46
N ARG A 287 -6.60 -8.09 15.55
CA ARG A 287 -6.62 -9.16 16.57
C ARG A 287 -7.26 -10.47 16.08
N ASP A 288 -7.79 -10.47 14.87
CA ASP A 288 -8.47 -11.56 14.18
C ASP A 288 -7.95 -11.67 12.74
N PRO A 289 -6.65 -12.01 12.54
CA PRO A 289 -6.04 -12.07 11.22
C PRO A 289 -6.61 -13.21 10.38
N GLU A 290 -6.58 -13.00 9.07
CA GLU A 290 -6.94 -13.99 8.08
C GLU A 290 -5.74 -14.29 7.18
N TRP A 291 -5.59 -15.56 6.80
CA TRP A 291 -4.42 -16.07 6.08
C TRP A 291 -4.70 -16.41 4.63
N GLY A 292 -3.66 -16.39 3.81
CA GLY A 292 -3.70 -16.71 2.39
C GLY A 292 -3.41 -18.14 2.02
N ILE A 293 -2.63 -18.27 0.96
CA ILE A 293 -1.94 -19.51 0.62
C ILE A 293 -0.62 -19.44 1.40
N TYR A 294 -0.32 -20.44 2.20
CA TYR A 294 0.86 -20.44 3.08
C TYR A 294 1.41 -21.85 3.22
N THR A 295 2.69 -21.92 3.55
CA THR A 295 3.33 -23.10 4.12
C THR A 295 3.74 -22.70 5.53
N ASP A 296 3.49 -23.53 6.54
CA ASP A 296 4.02 -23.26 7.87
C ASP A 296 5.54 -23.52 7.86
N GLY A 297 6.33 -22.58 8.39
CA GLY A 297 7.80 -22.64 8.37
C GLY A 297 8.42 -21.24 8.20
N ASP A 298 9.73 -21.11 8.41
CA ASP A 298 10.46 -19.88 8.06
C ASP A 298 11.18 -20.14 6.74
N ASP A 299 10.92 -19.30 5.73
CA ASP A 299 11.51 -19.41 4.40
C ASP A 299 12.49 -18.25 4.19
N ASP A 300 13.68 -18.59 3.68
CA ASP A 300 14.84 -17.68 3.66
C ASP A 300 14.66 -16.50 2.71
N SER A 301 13.71 -16.55 1.77
CA SER A 301 13.53 -15.59 0.68
C SER A 301 12.29 -14.68 0.84
N ARG A 302 11.91 -14.31 2.08
CA ARG A 302 10.66 -13.58 2.34
C ARG A 302 10.87 -12.21 2.99
N ALA A 303 9.89 -11.33 2.76
CA ALA A 303 9.72 -10.16 3.60
C ALA A 303 9.04 -10.57 4.91
N ARG A 304 9.33 -9.88 6.01
CA ARG A 304 8.94 -10.31 7.36
C ARG A 304 8.30 -9.16 8.13
N VAL A 305 7.22 -9.44 8.85
CA VAL A 305 6.61 -8.51 9.82
C VAL A 305 6.69 -9.06 11.24
N TYR A 306 7.14 -8.20 12.13
CA TYR A 306 7.38 -8.40 13.56
C TYR A 306 6.46 -7.48 14.37
N GLY A 307 6.28 -7.76 15.67
CA GLY A 307 5.60 -6.81 16.55
C GLY A 307 6.51 -5.65 16.94
N ALA A 308 5.95 -4.61 17.55
CA ALA A 308 6.72 -3.44 17.98
C ALA A 308 6.83 -3.32 19.51
N GLU A 309 7.94 -2.75 19.98
CA GLU A 309 8.27 -2.58 21.40
C GLU A 309 8.72 -1.14 21.69
N TYR A 310 8.43 -0.67 22.90
CA TYR A 310 8.97 0.60 23.38
C TYR A 310 10.39 0.43 23.92
N GLU A 311 11.32 1.23 23.41
CA GLU A 311 12.70 1.29 23.86
C GLU A 311 12.94 2.60 24.62
N THR A 312 12.29 2.72 25.77
CA THR A 312 12.20 3.97 26.54
C THR A 312 13.07 4.00 27.81
N HIS A 313 14.03 3.08 27.97
CA HIS A 313 14.86 3.02 29.19
C HIS A 313 15.60 4.33 29.50
N ALA A 314 15.99 5.08 28.45
CA ALA A 314 16.65 6.37 28.55
C ALA A 314 15.67 7.57 28.55
N SER A 315 14.37 7.34 28.37
CA SER A 315 13.38 8.42 28.33
C SER A 315 13.10 9.02 29.72
N PRO A 316 12.79 10.32 29.81
CA PRO A 316 12.50 10.97 31.08
C PRO A 316 11.10 10.61 31.62
N GLY A 317 10.91 10.80 32.94
CA GLY A 317 9.61 10.73 33.60
C GLY A 317 9.01 9.33 33.64
N TYR A 318 7.70 9.22 33.45
CA TYR A 318 7.00 7.94 33.51
C TYR A 318 7.12 7.13 32.21
N ILE A 319 7.55 7.73 31.10
CA ILE A 319 7.67 7.03 29.80
C ILE A 319 8.64 5.84 29.89
N ARG A 320 9.66 5.95 30.75
CA ARG A 320 10.61 4.86 31.03
C ARG A 320 9.96 3.59 31.57
N THR A 321 8.76 3.67 32.17
CA THR A 321 8.08 2.49 32.71
C THR A 321 7.48 1.60 31.62
N PHE A 322 7.47 2.05 30.36
CA PHE A 322 7.00 1.25 29.23
C PHE A 322 8.12 0.46 28.54
N TYR A 323 9.36 0.54 29.03
CA TYR A 323 10.50 -0.14 28.43
C TYR A 323 10.25 -1.65 28.22
N GLN A 324 10.47 -2.13 26.99
CA GLN A 324 10.18 -3.49 26.50
C GLN A 324 8.70 -3.88 26.46
N HIS A 325 7.78 -2.92 26.58
CA HIS A 325 6.35 -3.22 26.42
C HIS A 325 5.96 -3.25 24.93
N ASP A 326 5.18 -4.25 24.53
CA ASP A 326 4.59 -4.32 23.19
C ASP A 326 3.61 -3.16 22.94
N VAL A 327 3.66 -2.59 21.74
CA VAL A 327 2.93 -1.38 21.33
C VAL A 327 1.58 -1.72 20.69
N PRO A 328 0.43 -1.29 21.26
CA PRO A 328 -0.87 -1.42 20.62
C PRO A 328 -1.12 -0.30 19.59
N CYS A 329 -2.14 -0.48 18.76
CA CYS A 329 -2.61 0.54 17.83
C CYS A 329 -4.14 0.57 17.75
N ALA A 330 -4.69 1.72 17.34
CA ALA A 330 -6.10 1.88 17.02
C ALA A 330 -6.29 2.65 15.71
N VAL A 331 -7.16 2.17 14.83
CA VAL A 331 -7.58 2.89 13.62
C VAL A 331 -8.87 3.63 13.91
N CYS A 332 -8.86 4.94 13.70
CA CYS A 332 -9.91 5.86 14.09
C CYS A 332 -10.49 6.56 12.87
N LEU A 333 -11.83 6.55 12.77
CA LEU A 333 -12.59 7.23 11.72
C LEU A 333 -13.22 8.51 12.28
N LEU A 334 -12.88 9.63 11.66
CA LEU A 334 -13.45 10.94 11.95
C LEU A 334 -14.47 11.30 10.88
N ARG A 335 -15.69 11.64 11.32
CA ARG A 335 -16.74 12.19 10.47
C ARG A 335 -16.61 13.71 10.38
N ASN A 336 -17.07 14.27 9.28
CA ASN A 336 -17.10 15.72 9.02
C ASN A 336 -15.73 16.37 9.17
N LYS A 337 -14.70 15.70 8.64
CA LYS A 337 -13.31 16.17 8.60
C LYS A 337 -12.75 15.94 7.21
N SER A 338 -11.92 16.85 6.74
CA SER A 338 -11.34 16.81 5.41
C SER A 338 -9.88 16.33 5.39
N VAL A 339 -9.12 16.56 6.46
CA VAL A 339 -7.72 16.15 6.53
C VAL A 339 -7.30 15.84 7.97
N VAL A 340 -6.33 14.94 8.12
CA VAL A 340 -5.60 14.66 9.37
C VAL A 340 -4.10 14.77 9.11
N LYS A 341 -3.35 15.36 10.04
CA LYS A 341 -1.90 15.57 9.90
C LYS A 341 -1.19 15.53 11.25
N MET A 342 -0.02 14.91 11.27
CA MET A 342 0.91 15.01 12.39
C MET A 342 1.74 16.31 12.27
N PHE A 343 1.81 17.06 13.35
CA PHE A 343 2.72 18.18 13.54
C PHE A 343 3.79 17.79 14.58
N PRO A 344 5.04 17.58 14.16
CA PRO A 344 6.13 17.28 15.09
C PRO A 344 6.54 18.54 15.89
N ALA A 345 7.22 18.30 17.02
CA ALA A 345 7.72 19.29 17.96
C ALA A 345 6.67 20.22 18.59
N ARG A 346 5.39 19.80 18.62
CA ARG A 346 4.29 20.55 19.28
C ARG A 346 3.37 19.62 20.05
N LYS A 347 2.80 20.11 21.16
CA LYS A 347 1.70 19.45 21.89
C LYS A 347 0.31 19.94 21.47
N SER A 348 0.24 20.98 20.64
CA SER A 348 -0.99 21.64 20.20
C SER A 348 -1.01 21.82 18.69
N CYS A 349 -2.22 21.97 18.15
CA CYS A 349 -2.44 22.20 16.74
C CYS A 349 -2.33 23.68 16.38
N TYR A 350 -2.07 23.97 15.09
CA TYR A 350 -2.17 25.33 14.57
C TYR A 350 -3.62 25.84 14.60
N LYS A 351 -3.79 27.16 14.53
CA LYS A 351 -5.12 27.79 14.45
C LYS A 351 -5.93 27.16 13.30
N GLY A 352 -7.19 26.82 13.59
CA GLY A 352 -8.09 26.16 12.64
C GLY A 352 -8.02 24.63 12.63
N TRP A 353 -7.03 24.03 13.30
CA TRP A 353 -6.92 22.59 13.45
C TRP A 353 -7.41 22.14 14.83
N LYS A 354 -8.08 21.00 14.86
CA LYS A 354 -8.55 20.33 16.08
C LYS A 354 -7.54 19.27 16.51
N LEU A 355 -7.23 19.21 17.81
CA LEU A 355 -6.38 18.17 18.37
C LEU A 355 -7.15 16.85 18.48
N GLU A 356 -6.57 15.79 17.93
CA GLU A 356 -7.09 14.42 18.07
C GLU A 356 -6.31 13.66 19.15
N TYR A 357 -4.98 13.73 19.13
CA TYR A 357 -4.12 13.33 20.24
C TYR A 357 -2.74 13.99 20.14
N ASN A 358 -2.02 14.03 21.25
CA ASN A 358 -0.63 14.46 21.33
C ASN A 358 0.23 13.34 21.96
N GLY A 359 1.54 13.52 21.90
CA GLY A 359 2.47 12.63 22.58
C GLY A 359 3.91 12.87 22.19
N TYR A 360 4.67 11.79 22.05
CA TYR A 360 6.11 11.82 21.81
C TYR A 360 6.43 11.33 20.40
N LEU A 361 7.33 12.05 19.73
CA LEU A 361 7.86 11.64 18.44
C LEU A 361 8.86 10.51 18.69
N MET A 362 8.62 9.36 18.06
CA MET A 362 9.46 8.17 18.19
C MET A 362 9.86 7.62 16.82
N ALA A 363 11.03 6.97 16.77
CA ALA A 363 11.59 6.30 15.60
C ALA A 363 12.57 5.19 16.06
N GLY A 364 13.19 4.47 15.13
CA GLY A 364 14.26 3.50 15.43
C GLY A 364 15.53 4.17 15.95
N TYR A 365 16.42 3.37 16.56
CA TYR A 365 17.70 3.88 17.06
C TYR A 365 18.65 4.15 15.89
N HIS A 366 19.31 5.31 15.91
CA HIS A 366 20.15 5.78 14.81
C HIS A 366 21.33 4.85 14.43
N GLY A 367 21.73 3.93 15.32
CA GLY A 367 22.75 2.92 15.04
C GLY A 367 22.22 1.60 14.47
N GLN A 368 20.90 1.44 14.32
CA GLN A 368 20.28 0.24 13.78
C GLN A 368 20.28 0.24 12.24
N LEU A 369 20.31 -0.96 11.65
CA LEU A 369 20.33 -1.10 10.20
C LEU A 369 18.95 -0.88 9.56
N ALA A 370 17.87 -1.22 10.27
CA ALA A 370 16.52 -0.99 9.77
C ALA A 370 16.20 0.49 9.72
N SER A 371 15.71 0.93 8.56
CA SER A 371 15.13 2.25 8.41
C SER A 371 13.74 2.31 9.04
N THR A 372 13.41 3.43 9.67
CA THR A 372 12.12 3.65 10.34
C THR A 372 11.56 5.03 10.00
N MET A 373 10.24 5.20 10.09
CA MET A 373 9.60 6.52 10.02
C MET A 373 9.39 7.17 11.38
N TYR A 374 9.39 8.51 11.40
CA TYR A 374 8.96 9.29 12.55
C TYR A 374 7.47 9.11 12.82
N THR A 375 7.13 8.64 14.01
CA THR A 375 5.76 8.28 14.41
C THR A 375 5.37 9.02 15.68
N CYS A 376 4.14 9.54 15.74
CA CYS A 376 3.60 10.10 16.96
C CYS A 376 2.99 9.00 17.84
N ILE A 377 3.64 8.69 18.97
CA ILE A 377 3.12 7.77 19.98
C ILE A 377 2.36 8.59 21.02
N ASP A 378 1.16 8.15 21.39
CA ASP A 378 0.28 8.85 22.35
C ASP A 378 1.01 9.20 23.66
N GLU A 379 0.70 10.36 24.24
CA GLU A 379 1.32 10.84 25.50
C GLU A 379 1.16 9.81 26.62
N HIS A 380 0.02 9.12 26.68
CA HIS A 380 -0.29 8.12 27.70
C HIS A 380 -0.40 6.74 27.05
N PRO A 381 0.69 6.09 26.63
CA PRO A 381 0.60 4.86 25.88
C PRO A 381 -0.01 3.73 26.72
N ASP A 382 -0.84 2.92 26.08
CA ASP A 382 -1.27 1.62 26.58
C ASP A 382 -0.19 0.57 26.27
N THR A 383 -0.29 -0.56 26.96
CA THR A 383 0.53 -1.73 26.73
C THR A 383 -0.35 -2.94 26.46
N LEU A 384 0.27 -4.02 25.99
CA LEU A 384 -0.37 -5.31 25.80
C LEU A 384 -0.01 -6.26 26.95
N HIS A 385 -0.95 -7.10 27.36
CA HIS A 385 -0.73 -8.08 28.42
C HIS A 385 0.36 -9.10 28.00
N GLY A 386 1.21 -9.48 28.95
CA GLY A 386 2.31 -10.44 28.71
C GLY A 386 3.29 -10.00 27.62
N GLY A 387 3.48 -8.69 27.46
CA GLY A 387 4.29 -8.10 26.40
C GLY A 387 5.50 -7.34 26.91
N HIS A 388 6.13 -7.77 28.01
CA HIS A 388 7.25 -7.06 28.67
C HIS A 388 8.62 -7.71 28.41
N ALA A 389 8.68 -8.64 27.47
CA ALA A 389 9.89 -9.39 27.18
C ALA A 389 10.63 -8.72 26.03
N ASN A 390 11.95 -8.63 26.11
CA ASN A 390 12.77 -8.17 25.00
C ASN A 390 12.76 -9.18 23.85
N LYS A 391 12.14 -8.81 22.74
CA LYS A 391 12.06 -9.62 21.52
C LYS A 391 12.55 -8.89 20.29
N ASN A 392 13.06 -7.67 20.44
CA ASN A 392 13.69 -6.85 19.42
C ASN A 392 12.97 -6.79 18.06
N GLY A 393 11.65 -6.58 18.03
CA GLY A 393 10.91 -6.43 16.78
C GLY A 393 11.15 -5.07 16.09
N TYR A 394 10.08 -4.32 15.86
CA TYR A 394 10.18 -2.90 15.51
C TYR A 394 10.35 -2.08 16.79
N LEU A 395 11.36 -1.22 16.86
CA LEU A 395 11.71 -0.54 18.11
C LEU A 395 11.41 0.96 18.06
N PHE A 396 10.72 1.45 19.10
CA PHE A 396 10.42 2.86 19.28
C PHE A 396 11.33 3.50 20.33
N TYR A 397 12.27 4.30 19.87
CA TYR A 397 13.11 5.20 20.68
C TYR A 397 12.56 6.62 20.62
N SER A 398 12.72 7.37 21.72
CA SER A 398 12.40 8.80 21.74
C SER A 398 13.31 9.56 20.78
N VAL A 399 12.75 10.53 20.05
CA VAL A 399 13.50 11.37 19.12
C VAL A 399 13.99 12.61 19.83
N GLU A 400 15.29 12.87 19.78
CA GLU A 400 15.91 14.08 20.33
C GLU A 400 16.25 15.08 19.22
N ALA A 401 16.15 16.37 19.54
CA ALA A 401 16.66 17.42 18.67
C ALA A 401 18.20 17.47 18.69
N ARG A 402 18.82 17.48 17.50
CA ARG A 402 20.27 17.63 17.32
C ARG A 402 20.58 18.91 16.56
N CYS A 403 21.17 19.88 17.24
CA CYS A 403 21.56 21.17 16.72
C CYS A 403 22.69 21.06 15.68
N GLY A 404 22.79 22.07 14.81
CA GLY A 404 23.71 22.09 13.68
C GLY A 404 22.91 22.37 12.42
N SER A 405 22.58 21.32 11.65
CA SER A 405 21.63 21.44 10.53
C SER A 405 20.22 21.79 11.00
N LEU A 406 19.83 21.35 12.21
CA LEU A 406 18.62 21.86 12.88
C LEU A 406 18.93 23.19 13.56
N LYS A 407 18.10 24.20 13.27
CA LYS A 407 18.26 25.55 13.85
C LYS A 407 18.01 25.54 15.35
N CYS A 408 18.99 26.00 16.12
CA CYS A 408 18.89 26.19 17.57
C CYS A 408 19.32 27.62 17.91
N PRO A 409 18.42 28.50 18.42
CA PRO A 409 16.97 28.31 18.71
C PRO A 409 16.07 28.22 17.44
N PRO A 410 14.79 27.76 17.57
CA PRO A 410 14.03 27.50 18.80
C PRO A 410 14.16 26.08 19.36
N TYR A 411 14.83 25.17 18.66
CA TYR A 411 15.12 23.83 19.17
C TYR A 411 16.26 23.88 20.19
N VAL A 412 16.37 22.84 21.03
CA VAL A 412 17.38 22.71 22.07
C VAL A 412 18.04 21.35 21.94
N GLU A 413 19.37 21.33 21.95
CA GLU A 413 20.20 20.13 21.86
C GLU A 413 19.77 19.08 22.89
N GLY A 414 19.62 17.83 22.44
CA GLY A 414 19.29 16.67 23.27
C GLY A 414 17.88 16.65 23.83
N ARG A 415 17.00 17.60 23.44
CA ARG A 415 15.63 17.64 23.96
C ARG A 415 14.70 16.73 23.16
N GLU A 416 13.93 15.91 23.84
CA GLU A 416 12.96 15.01 23.23
C GLU A 416 11.84 15.80 22.54
N LEU A 417 11.53 15.39 21.32
CA LEU A 417 10.52 16.00 20.49
C LEU A 417 9.15 15.37 20.78
N VAL A 418 8.18 16.24 21.02
CA VAL A 418 6.76 15.90 21.14
C VAL A 418 6.08 15.94 19.78
N CYS A 419 4.82 15.54 19.71
CA CYS A 419 4.03 15.58 18.49
C CYS A 419 2.54 15.79 18.79
N ALA A 420 1.81 16.30 17.81
CA ALA A 420 0.36 16.44 17.85
C ALA A 420 -0.24 15.95 16.53
N VAL A 421 -1.21 15.05 16.60
CA VAL A 421 -2.03 14.66 15.45
C VAL A 421 -3.32 15.45 15.50
N CYS A 422 -3.59 16.14 14.39
CA CYS A 422 -4.62 17.15 14.30
C CYS A 422 -5.49 16.93 13.06
N SER A 423 -6.76 17.31 13.13
CA SER A 423 -7.70 17.28 12.00
C SER A 423 -8.20 18.68 11.64
N MET A 424 -8.70 18.84 10.42
CA MET A 424 -9.36 20.05 9.95
C MET A 424 -10.68 19.69 9.27
N GLU A 425 -11.67 20.58 9.39
CA GLU A 425 -13.00 20.45 8.74
C GLU A 425 -12.93 20.75 7.26
#